data_AF-A0A9Q0J2F6-F1
#
_entry.id   AF-A0A9Q0J2F6-F1
#
_cell.length_a   1.000
_cell.length_b   1.000
_cell.length_c   1.000
_cell.angle_alpha   90.00
_cell.angle_beta   90.00
_cell.angle_gamma   90.00
#
_symmetry.space_group_name_H-M   'P 1'
#
loop_
_entity.id
_entity.type
_entity.pdbx_description
1 polymer ?
#
loop_
_entity_poly.entity_id
_entity_poly.type
_entity_poly.pdbx_seq_one_letter_code
_entity_poly.pdbx_strand_id
1 'polypeptide(L)'
;MMDEEETKPLRYLLRQFLSPEECKELEFIHKSNSTIGYRSNVFSTTLSHLIATHSPHFLLPFVPIRERLKDKVEELFGCQFQLCIEFTGLISYGKDFKGGLFHFQDGEPTTVVPMAGDVSIYTADDRNIHSVDEIIEGERLTLALWFTRNGDHDEDAKIISLLSNDMFHSSINVPKPFPGSDNMYWFSGDAMSDQKSGFDIRWARIIMLGFDIYSSQEKSSSLDLMEPLQLARESELYELKFVNSLHALQVVQFYCWKASELLNSKYDVETSKVVHLSQSQLLRIDSLKSLMMENKELAEMVLSCSSCAENGQNIFDWISFSTSIAAFEAYIGNLYKELQMSLPDWRKHGIVHSVSFE
;
A
#
# COMPACT_ATOMS: atom_id res chain seq x y z
N MET A 1 1.79 -26.18 43.90
CA MET A 1 2.38 -25.97 42.57
C MET A 1 1.20 -25.74 41.66
N MET A 2 1.07 -24.53 41.11
CA MET A 2 0.42 -24.37 39.80
C MET A 2 1.46 -24.81 38.77
N ASP A 3 1.02 -25.36 37.65
CA ASP A 3 1.93 -25.97 36.68
C ASP A 3 2.71 -24.89 35.92
N GLU A 4 4.01 -25.08 35.76
CA GLU A 4 4.90 -24.11 35.11
C GLU A 4 4.56 -23.90 33.62
N GLU A 5 3.70 -24.74 33.05
CA GLU A 5 3.22 -24.64 31.65
C GLU A 5 2.26 -23.46 31.41
N GLU A 6 1.46 -23.01 32.40
CA GLU A 6 0.56 -21.85 32.21
C GLU A 6 1.32 -20.51 32.02
N THR A 7 2.61 -20.47 32.36
CA THR A 7 3.40 -19.24 32.46
C THR A 7 4.09 -18.81 31.15
N LYS A 8 4.16 -19.69 30.14
CA LYS A 8 4.93 -19.42 28.92
C LYS A 8 4.15 -18.52 27.93
N PRO A 9 4.80 -17.55 27.29
CA PRO A 9 4.16 -16.75 26.24
C PRO A 9 3.86 -17.62 25.03
N LEU A 10 2.60 -17.63 24.58
CA LEU A 10 2.20 -18.36 23.38
C LEU A 10 2.58 -17.54 22.13
N ARG A 11 3.59 -18.03 21.41
CA ARG A 11 4.18 -17.40 20.23
C ARG A 11 4.41 -18.46 19.14
N TYR A 12 4.08 -18.11 17.90
CA TYR A 12 4.24 -18.96 16.73
C TYR A 12 4.83 -18.15 15.58
N LEU A 13 5.65 -18.80 14.74
CA LEU A 13 6.28 -18.17 13.58
C LEU A 13 6.06 -19.06 12.36
N LEU A 14 5.12 -18.65 11.50
CA LEU A 14 4.84 -19.32 10.24
C LEU A 14 5.81 -18.79 9.19
N ARG A 15 6.70 -19.65 8.69
CA ARG A 15 7.66 -19.29 7.63
C ARG A 15 7.01 -19.42 6.25
N GLN A 16 7.19 -18.44 5.36
CA GLN A 16 6.68 -18.43 3.97
C GLN A 16 5.17 -18.74 3.87
N PHE A 17 4.38 -18.14 4.76
CA PHE A 17 2.93 -18.27 4.81
C PHE A 17 2.19 -17.47 3.71
N LEU A 18 2.74 -16.32 3.33
CA LEU A 18 2.37 -15.62 2.09
C LEU A 18 3.39 -16.00 1.00
N SER A 19 2.89 -16.19 -0.21
CA SER A 19 3.74 -16.38 -1.39
C SER A 19 4.48 -15.09 -1.79
N PRO A 20 5.60 -15.18 -2.54
CA PRO A 20 6.30 -14.01 -3.03
C PRO A 20 5.45 -13.07 -3.91
N GLU A 21 4.40 -13.57 -4.56
CA GLU A 21 3.51 -12.74 -5.39
C GLU A 21 2.46 -12.00 -4.54
N GLU A 22 1.85 -12.66 -3.55
CA GLU A 22 1.00 -11.98 -2.55
C GLU A 22 1.79 -10.88 -1.81
N CYS A 23 3.07 -11.13 -1.49
CA CYS A 23 3.93 -10.10 -0.89
C CYS A 23 4.14 -8.88 -1.80
N LYS A 24 4.31 -9.08 -3.12
CA LYS A 24 4.44 -7.96 -4.08
C LYS A 24 3.12 -7.24 -4.30
N GLU A 25 2.00 -7.97 -4.37
CA GLU A 25 0.68 -7.37 -4.55
C GLU A 25 0.32 -6.47 -3.36
N LEU A 26 0.56 -6.94 -2.14
CA LEU A 26 0.42 -6.12 -0.94
C LEU A 26 1.43 -4.95 -0.90
N GLU A 27 2.68 -5.15 -1.32
CA GLU A 27 3.65 -4.04 -1.45
C GLU A 27 3.15 -2.97 -2.44
N PHE A 28 2.65 -3.38 -3.61
CA PHE A 28 2.06 -2.51 -4.62
C PHE A 28 0.84 -1.74 -4.05
N ILE A 29 -0.11 -2.44 -3.43
CA ILE A 29 -1.32 -1.82 -2.86
C ILE A 29 -0.93 -0.79 -1.80
N HIS A 30 0.02 -1.12 -0.91
CA HIS A 30 0.47 -0.18 0.10
C HIS A 30 1.22 1.01 -0.51
N LYS A 31 2.27 0.79 -1.29
CA LYS A 31 3.09 1.88 -1.87
C LYS A 31 2.33 2.77 -2.84
N SER A 32 1.14 2.33 -3.29
CA SER A 32 0.22 3.15 -4.09
C SER A 32 -0.94 3.79 -3.34
N ASN A 33 -1.26 3.38 -2.11
CA ASN A 33 -2.42 3.90 -1.35
C ASN A 33 -2.10 4.32 0.10
N SER A 34 -0.83 4.32 0.51
CA SER A 34 -0.45 4.68 1.88
C SER A 34 -0.68 6.16 2.19
N THR A 35 -1.15 6.43 3.40
CA THR A 35 -1.12 7.75 4.05
C THR A 35 -0.20 7.70 5.28
N ILE A 36 0.07 8.85 5.89
CA ILE A 36 0.86 8.94 7.12
C ILE A 36 0.10 8.27 8.27
N GLY A 37 0.80 7.41 9.01
CA GLY A 37 0.24 6.68 10.14
C GLY A 37 0.07 7.54 11.39
N TYR A 38 -0.57 6.98 12.41
CA TYR A 38 -0.83 7.67 13.69
C TYR A 38 0.44 7.98 14.51
N ARG A 39 1.58 7.35 14.20
CA ARG A 39 2.88 7.62 14.83
C ARG A 39 3.83 8.22 13.80
N SER A 40 4.81 9.00 14.25
CA SER A 40 5.92 9.50 13.42
C SER A 40 6.61 8.34 12.68
N ASN A 41 7.09 8.60 11.46
CA ASN A 41 7.85 7.66 10.63
C ASN A 41 7.09 6.38 10.23
N VAL A 42 5.75 6.39 10.28
CA VAL A 42 4.88 5.30 9.82
C VAL A 42 4.11 5.70 8.57
N PHE A 43 3.99 4.80 7.59
CA PHE A 43 2.97 4.88 6.55
C PHE A 43 1.95 3.73 6.71
N SER A 44 0.68 4.01 6.45
CA SER A 44 -0.44 3.13 6.76
C SER A 44 -1.44 3.07 5.60
N THR A 45 -1.90 1.86 5.27
CA THR A 45 -3.04 1.59 4.38
C THR A 45 -4.00 0.68 5.12
N THR A 46 -5.09 1.26 5.65
CA THR A 46 -6.18 0.50 6.28
C THR A 46 -7.25 0.17 5.25
N LEU A 47 -8.03 -0.87 5.51
CA LEU A 47 -9.15 -1.25 4.64
C LEU A 47 -10.18 -0.10 4.48
N SER A 48 -10.47 0.63 5.57
CA SER A 48 -11.34 1.81 5.51
C SER A 48 -10.75 2.95 4.67
N HIS A 49 -9.43 3.13 4.64
CA HIS A 49 -8.79 4.14 3.79
C HIS A 49 -8.94 3.81 2.30
N LEU A 50 -8.79 2.54 1.92
CA LEU A 50 -9.01 2.08 0.53
C LEU A 50 -10.45 2.36 0.05
N ILE A 51 -11.45 2.24 0.92
CA ILE A 51 -12.84 2.61 0.60
C ILE A 51 -12.95 4.13 0.44
N ALA A 52 -12.42 4.90 1.41
CA ALA A 52 -12.49 6.36 1.41
C ALA A 52 -11.79 7.01 0.20
N THR A 53 -10.75 6.37 -0.37
CA THR A 53 -10.05 6.87 -1.56
C THR A 53 -10.59 6.35 -2.90
N HIS A 54 -11.82 5.82 -2.90
CA HIS A 54 -12.47 5.20 -4.05
C HIS A 54 -11.66 4.04 -4.68
N SER A 55 -10.78 3.40 -3.90
CA SER A 55 -9.99 2.22 -4.31
C SER A 55 -10.39 0.91 -3.57
N PRO A 56 -11.68 0.64 -3.27
CA PRO A 56 -12.11 -0.50 -2.44
C PRO A 56 -11.91 -1.86 -3.13
N HIS A 57 -11.66 -1.90 -4.43
CA HIS A 57 -11.35 -3.14 -5.14
C HIS A 57 -10.04 -3.79 -4.63
N PHE A 58 -9.10 -2.99 -4.10
CA PHE A 58 -7.90 -3.51 -3.43
C PHE A 58 -8.15 -4.15 -2.06
N LEU A 59 -9.41 -4.22 -1.57
CA LEU A 59 -9.74 -5.04 -0.40
C LEU A 59 -9.56 -6.54 -0.69
N LEU A 60 -9.82 -6.99 -1.92
CA LEU A 60 -9.93 -8.40 -2.25
C LEU A 60 -8.65 -9.23 -2.03
N PRO A 61 -7.44 -8.78 -2.42
CA PRO A 61 -6.21 -9.54 -2.12
C PRO A 61 -5.97 -9.80 -0.63
N PHE A 62 -6.55 -9.00 0.27
CA PHE A 62 -6.49 -9.26 1.71
C PHE A 62 -7.43 -10.37 2.16
N VAL A 63 -8.56 -10.62 1.48
CA VAL A 63 -9.63 -11.52 1.94
C VAL A 63 -9.15 -12.97 2.14
N PRO A 64 -8.57 -13.67 1.14
CA PRO A 64 -8.07 -15.02 1.34
C PRO A 64 -6.88 -15.09 2.31
N ILE A 65 -6.14 -13.98 2.49
CA ILE A 65 -5.03 -13.90 3.46
C ILE A 65 -5.56 -13.78 4.89
N ARG A 66 -6.60 -12.94 5.10
CA ARG A 66 -7.35 -12.79 6.35
C ARG A 66 -7.97 -14.11 6.80
N GLU A 67 -8.63 -14.82 5.88
CA GLU A 67 -9.24 -16.13 6.16
C GLU A 67 -8.19 -17.18 6.52
N ARG A 68 -7.19 -17.42 5.66
CA ARG A 68 -6.14 -18.42 5.94
C ARG A 68 -5.39 -18.13 7.24
N LEU A 69 -5.19 -16.85 7.59
CA LEU A 69 -4.54 -16.50 8.85
C LEU A 69 -5.48 -16.69 10.04
N LYS A 70 -6.75 -16.29 9.94
CA LYS A 70 -7.76 -16.55 10.97
C LYS A 70 -7.83 -18.04 11.30
N ASP A 71 -7.96 -18.90 10.27
CA ASP A 71 -8.00 -20.35 10.43
C ASP A 71 -6.77 -20.87 11.19
N LYS A 72 -5.57 -20.34 10.88
CA LYS A 72 -4.34 -20.71 11.58
C LYS A 72 -4.25 -20.18 13.01
N VAL A 73 -4.77 -18.98 13.31
CA VAL A 73 -4.88 -18.50 14.69
C VAL A 73 -5.86 -19.38 15.46
N GLU A 74 -7.03 -19.69 14.89
CA GLU A 74 -8.03 -20.55 15.53
C GLU A 74 -7.54 -21.99 15.76
N GLU A 75 -6.76 -22.55 14.83
CA GLU A 75 -6.04 -23.83 14.97
C GLU A 75 -5.02 -23.80 16.11
N LEU A 76 -4.10 -22.83 16.10
CA LEU A 76 -2.98 -22.75 17.06
C LEU A 76 -3.44 -22.46 18.50
N PHE A 77 -4.54 -21.73 18.67
CA PHE A 77 -5.06 -21.32 19.98
C PHE A 77 -6.31 -22.10 20.43
N GLY A 78 -6.74 -23.12 19.67
CA GLY A 78 -7.89 -23.97 20.03
C GLY A 78 -9.21 -23.20 20.19
N CYS A 79 -9.42 -22.19 19.35
CA CYS A 79 -10.53 -21.23 19.47
C CYS A 79 -11.37 -21.13 18.19
N GLN A 80 -11.63 -22.26 17.55
CA GLN A 80 -12.40 -22.40 16.31
C GLN A 80 -13.78 -21.70 16.41
N PHE A 81 -14.07 -20.89 15.39
CA PHE A 81 -15.25 -20.06 15.21
C PHE A 81 -15.50 -19.01 16.31
N GLN A 82 -14.47 -18.63 17.08
CA GLN A 82 -14.59 -17.65 18.18
C GLN A 82 -13.99 -16.28 17.83
N LEU A 83 -13.32 -16.12 16.68
CA LEU A 83 -12.62 -14.88 16.35
C LEU A 83 -13.33 -14.03 15.28
N CYS A 84 -13.64 -12.79 15.64
CA CYS A 84 -13.82 -11.70 14.68
C CYS A 84 -12.45 -11.09 14.32
N ILE A 85 -12.36 -10.42 13.17
CA ILE A 85 -11.20 -9.60 12.82
C ILE A 85 -11.44 -8.21 13.40
N GLU A 86 -10.51 -7.68 14.17
CA GLU A 86 -10.65 -6.38 14.84
C GLU A 86 -10.11 -5.22 13.98
N PHE A 87 -9.00 -5.48 13.29
CA PHE A 87 -8.26 -4.52 12.48
C PHE A 87 -7.39 -5.22 11.43
N THR A 88 -7.40 -4.68 10.21
CA THR A 88 -6.48 -5.02 9.12
C THR A 88 -5.82 -3.74 8.58
N GLY A 89 -4.49 -3.72 8.57
CA GLY A 89 -3.74 -2.65 7.95
C GLY A 89 -2.39 -3.12 7.42
N LEU A 90 -2.05 -2.72 6.19
CA LEU A 90 -0.65 -2.72 5.78
C LEU A 90 0.01 -1.50 6.40
N ILE A 91 1.03 -1.76 7.19
CA ILE A 91 1.89 -0.75 7.81
C ILE A 91 3.24 -0.88 7.13
N SER A 92 3.68 0.17 6.46
CA SER A 92 5.02 0.19 5.88
C SER A 92 5.88 1.25 6.48
N TYR A 93 7.16 1.01 6.23
CA TYR A 93 8.21 1.97 6.34
C TYR A 93 8.97 2.10 5.00
N GLY A 94 9.05 1.20 3.96
CA GLY A 94 8.55 -0.16 3.62
C GLY A 94 9.30 -1.12 2.60
N LYS A 95 10.27 -2.02 2.98
CA LYS A 95 11.22 -2.95 2.20
C LYS A 95 12.77 -2.72 2.24
N ASP A 96 13.56 -3.78 2.47
CA ASP A 96 15.05 -3.86 2.40
C ASP A 96 15.86 -2.90 3.31
N PHE A 97 15.41 -2.78 4.56
CA PHE A 97 15.92 -1.91 5.61
C PHE A 97 17.19 -2.38 6.34
N LYS A 98 17.81 -1.43 7.05
CA LYS A 98 18.72 -1.66 8.19
C LYS A 98 18.01 -1.33 9.50
N GLY A 99 18.24 -2.12 10.56
CA GLY A 99 17.52 -2.01 11.83
C GLY A 99 16.21 -2.80 11.83
N GLY A 100 15.16 -2.30 12.49
CA GLY A 100 13.79 -2.82 12.39
C GLY A 100 13.54 -4.29 12.82
N LEU A 101 14.44 -4.88 13.60
CA LEU A 101 14.23 -6.20 14.20
C LEU A 101 13.03 -6.18 15.17
N PHE A 102 12.31 -7.29 15.27
CA PHE A 102 11.17 -7.43 16.20
C PHE A 102 11.64 -8.15 17.47
N HIS A 103 11.50 -7.51 18.62
CA HIS A 103 11.99 -8.02 19.90
C HIS A 103 10.82 -8.23 20.86
N PHE A 104 10.75 -9.40 21.50
CA PHE A 104 9.94 -9.61 22.69
C PHE A 104 10.80 -9.29 23.93
N GLN A 105 10.18 -8.78 24.99
CA GLN A 105 10.90 -8.39 26.21
C GLN A 105 11.50 -9.59 26.96
N ASP A 106 10.73 -10.69 27.03
CA ASP A 106 11.06 -11.88 27.82
C ASP A 106 10.67 -13.16 27.05
N GLY A 107 11.38 -14.26 27.29
CA GLY A 107 11.05 -15.60 26.76
C GLY A 107 11.28 -15.79 25.25
N GLU A 108 11.20 -17.03 24.78
CA GLU A 108 11.56 -17.39 23.39
C GLU A 108 10.37 -17.42 22.42
N PRO A 109 10.54 -17.04 21.13
CA PRO A 109 11.75 -16.41 20.57
C PRO A 109 11.97 -15.02 21.17
N THR A 110 13.19 -14.72 21.62
CA THR A 110 13.52 -13.38 22.15
C THR A 110 13.53 -12.33 21.02
N THR A 111 13.94 -12.73 19.80
CA THR A 111 14.00 -11.86 18.61
C THR A 111 13.50 -12.60 17.39
N VAL A 112 12.65 -11.94 16.60
CA VAL A 112 12.20 -12.42 15.28
C VAL A 112 12.85 -11.54 14.22
N VAL A 113 13.71 -12.14 13.39
CA VAL A 113 14.19 -11.50 12.16
C VAL A 113 13.05 -11.52 11.14
N PRO A 114 12.50 -10.36 10.74
CA PRO A 114 11.43 -10.27 9.75
C PRO A 114 11.92 -10.67 8.36
N MET A 115 11.11 -11.45 7.64
CA MET A 115 11.37 -11.90 6.27
C MET A 115 10.09 -11.76 5.43
N ALA A 116 10.22 -11.60 4.12
CA ALA A 116 9.06 -11.58 3.23
C ALA A 116 8.32 -12.94 3.27
N GLY A 117 7.00 -12.88 3.46
CA GLY A 117 6.13 -14.05 3.55
C GLY A 117 5.98 -14.66 4.95
N ASP A 118 6.80 -14.27 5.93
CA ASP A 118 6.73 -14.80 7.29
C ASP A 118 5.68 -14.08 8.15
N VAL A 119 5.02 -14.82 9.05
CA VAL A 119 4.02 -14.28 9.99
C VAL A 119 4.35 -14.70 11.42
N SER A 120 4.53 -13.72 12.30
CA SER A 120 4.63 -13.93 13.75
C SER A 120 3.26 -13.74 14.39
N ILE A 121 2.83 -14.72 15.19
CA ILE A 121 1.52 -14.76 15.84
C ILE A 121 1.72 -14.91 17.35
N TYR A 122 1.07 -14.07 18.15
CA TYR A 122 1.17 -14.07 19.61
C TYR A 122 -0.10 -13.47 20.24
N THR A 123 -0.36 -13.76 21.51
CA THR A 123 -1.51 -13.19 22.24
C THR A 123 -1.25 -11.75 22.67
N ALA A 124 -2.28 -10.91 22.63
CA ALA A 124 -2.22 -9.52 23.06
C ALA A 124 -2.34 -9.37 24.60
N ASP A 125 -1.37 -9.93 25.33
CA ASP A 125 -1.29 -9.84 26.79
C ASP A 125 0.12 -9.45 27.27
N ASP A 126 0.27 -9.26 28.58
CA ASP A 126 1.48 -8.76 29.23
C ASP A 126 2.70 -9.72 29.13
N ARG A 127 2.48 -10.98 28.74
CA ARG A 127 3.57 -11.93 28.43
C ARG A 127 4.20 -11.69 27.05
N ASN A 128 3.58 -10.84 26.23
CA ASN A 128 4.01 -10.52 24.86
C ASN A 128 4.29 -9.02 24.67
N ILE A 129 4.78 -8.35 25.71
CA ILE A 129 5.41 -7.03 25.56
C ILE A 129 6.53 -7.14 24.53
N HIS A 130 6.50 -6.26 23.53
CA HIS A 130 7.40 -6.29 22.39
C HIS A 130 7.69 -4.88 21.86
N SER A 131 8.77 -4.78 21.10
CA SER A 131 9.22 -3.57 20.41
C SER A 131 9.72 -3.90 19.01
N VAL A 132 9.90 -2.87 18.19
CA VAL A 132 10.61 -2.95 16.92
C VAL A 132 11.75 -1.95 16.98
N ASP A 133 12.95 -2.35 16.58
CA ASP A 133 14.11 -1.45 16.48
C ASP A 133 13.82 -0.28 15.53
N GLU A 134 14.54 0.83 15.72
CA GLU A 134 14.54 1.92 14.75
C GLU A 134 15.01 1.42 13.37
N ILE A 135 14.49 2.05 12.31
CA ILE A 135 14.83 1.75 10.92
C ILE A 135 15.76 2.85 10.43
N ILE A 136 16.95 2.46 10.00
CA ILE A 136 18.13 3.34 9.85
C ILE A 136 18.37 3.73 8.38
N GLU A 137 17.94 2.87 7.45
CA GLU A 137 17.97 3.14 6.01
C GLU A 137 16.73 2.54 5.38
N GLY A 138 16.05 3.33 4.54
CA GLY A 138 14.89 2.92 3.80
C GLY A 138 13.80 2.36 4.70
N GLU A 139 13.46 1.11 4.48
CA GLU A 139 12.07 0.80 4.26
C GLU A 139 11.73 -0.57 4.93
N ARG A 140 10.63 -0.78 5.70
CA ARG A 140 10.17 -2.10 6.27
C ARG A 140 8.66 -2.39 6.13
N LEU A 141 8.17 -3.43 5.45
CA LEU A 141 6.70 -3.70 5.35
C LEU A 141 6.18 -4.68 6.41
N THR A 142 4.91 -4.58 6.81
CA THR A 142 4.18 -5.54 7.64
C THR A 142 2.67 -5.48 7.40
N LEU A 143 2.01 -6.62 7.20
CA LEU A 143 0.56 -6.74 7.34
C LEU A 143 0.22 -6.96 8.82
N ALA A 144 -0.42 -5.98 9.44
CA ALA A 144 -0.89 -6.06 10.82
C ALA A 144 -2.36 -6.51 10.83
N LEU A 145 -2.63 -7.61 11.54
CA LEU A 145 -3.95 -8.22 11.69
C LEU A 145 -4.21 -8.49 13.17
N TRP A 146 -5.37 -8.05 13.66
CA TRP A 146 -5.83 -8.28 15.03
C TRP A 146 -7.08 -9.15 15.02
N PHE A 147 -7.13 -10.12 15.93
CA PHE A 147 -8.23 -11.06 16.07
C PHE A 147 -8.77 -11.03 17.50
N THR A 148 -10.09 -11.06 17.65
CA THR A 148 -10.75 -10.75 18.92
C THR A 148 -11.96 -11.64 19.16
N ARG A 149 -12.29 -11.91 20.42
CA ARG A 149 -13.55 -12.57 20.80
C ARG A 149 -14.68 -11.58 21.08
N ASN A 150 -14.41 -10.26 20.99
CA ASN A 150 -15.44 -9.23 21.18
C ASN A 150 -16.06 -8.81 19.84
N GLY A 151 -17.31 -9.21 19.60
CA GLY A 151 -18.06 -8.83 18.39
C GLY A 151 -18.27 -7.32 18.23
N ASP A 152 -18.25 -6.53 19.31
CA ASP A 152 -18.34 -5.06 19.24
C ASP A 152 -17.15 -4.43 18.48
N HIS A 153 -16.08 -5.19 18.26
CA HIS A 153 -14.87 -4.74 17.57
C HIS A 153 -14.74 -5.30 16.15
N ASP A 154 -15.73 -6.04 15.63
CA ASP A 154 -15.66 -6.66 14.29
C ASP A 154 -15.44 -5.62 13.18
N GLU A 155 -14.40 -5.80 12.37
CA GLU A 155 -14.05 -5.00 11.21
C GLU A 155 -14.97 -5.29 10.02
N ASP A 156 -15.42 -6.53 9.83
CA ASP A 156 -16.20 -6.91 8.65
C ASP A 156 -17.54 -6.17 8.62
N ALA A 157 -18.21 -6.05 9.78
CA ALA A 157 -19.42 -5.25 9.93
C ALA A 157 -19.21 -3.77 9.55
N LYS A 158 -18.04 -3.19 9.89
CA LYS A 158 -17.67 -1.80 9.55
C LYS A 158 -17.41 -1.67 8.04
N ILE A 159 -16.66 -2.60 7.47
CA ILE A 159 -16.32 -2.63 6.04
C ILE A 159 -17.58 -2.82 5.18
N ILE A 160 -18.46 -3.76 5.54
CA ILE A 160 -19.75 -3.98 4.86
C ILE A 160 -20.65 -2.74 4.96
N SER A 161 -20.63 -2.03 6.09
CA SER A 161 -21.37 -0.76 6.24
C SER A 161 -20.81 0.33 5.32
N LEU A 162 -19.49 0.57 5.32
CA LEU A 162 -18.83 1.56 4.46
C LEU A 162 -19.05 1.26 2.96
N LEU A 163 -18.86 0.01 2.54
CA LEU A 163 -19.17 -0.47 1.18
C LEU A 163 -20.66 -0.36 0.82
N SER A 164 -21.54 -0.14 1.79
CA SER A 164 -22.98 0.00 1.57
C SER A 164 -23.50 1.43 1.57
N ASN A 165 -22.76 2.38 2.13
CA ASN A 165 -23.24 3.76 2.24
C ASN A 165 -22.94 4.60 0.99
N ASP A 166 -21.74 4.50 0.39
CA ASP A 166 -21.26 5.57 -0.50
C ASP A 166 -21.23 5.29 -2.02
N MET A 167 -20.74 4.13 -2.50
CA MET A 167 -20.22 4.04 -3.89
C MET A 167 -20.88 3.04 -4.86
N PHE A 168 -21.59 2.00 -4.40
CA PHE A 168 -21.77 0.78 -5.20
C PHE A 168 -23.12 0.61 -5.93
N HIS A 169 -24.02 1.59 -5.85
CA HIS A 169 -25.43 1.36 -6.20
C HIS A 169 -25.82 1.56 -7.68
N SER A 170 -24.90 1.96 -8.58
CA SER A 170 -25.26 2.21 -10.00
C SER A 170 -24.14 2.18 -11.07
N SER A 171 -22.85 2.14 -10.71
CA SER A 171 -21.75 2.26 -11.69
C SER A 171 -21.28 0.92 -12.25
N ILE A 172 -21.37 0.77 -13.58
CA ILE A 172 -20.74 -0.32 -14.35
C ILE A 172 -19.21 -0.17 -14.38
N ASN A 173 -18.73 1.07 -14.34
CA ASN A 173 -17.30 1.39 -14.43
C ASN A 173 -16.64 1.40 -13.04
N VAL A 174 -15.36 1.03 -12.99
CA VAL A 174 -14.52 1.18 -11.79
C VAL A 174 -14.48 2.65 -11.36
N PRO A 175 -14.74 2.99 -10.08
CA PRO A 175 -14.55 4.33 -9.56
C PRO A 175 -13.12 4.81 -9.82
N LYS A 176 -12.96 6.06 -10.27
CA LYS A 176 -11.62 6.64 -10.39
C LYS A 176 -11.13 7.07 -9.00
N PRO A 177 -9.87 6.77 -8.63
CA PRO A 177 -9.32 7.05 -7.30
C PRO A 177 -9.46 8.54 -6.93
N PHE A 178 -9.68 8.80 -5.65
CA PHE A 178 -9.83 10.14 -5.10
C PHE A 178 -8.98 10.25 -3.84
N PRO A 179 -7.90 11.06 -3.81
CA PRO A 179 -7.06 11.17 -2.62
C PRO A 179 -7.83 11.63 -1.37
N GLY A 180 -7.27 11.33 -0.19
CA GLY A 180 -7.61 12.07 1.03
C GLY A 180 -7.10 13.52 0.98
N SER A 181 -7.33 14.28 2.05
CA SER A 181 -6.77 15.63 2.16
C SER A 181 -5.23 15.61 2.25
N ASP A 182 -4.56 16.61 1.67
CA ASP A 182 -3.10 16.57 1.45
C ASP A 182 -2.25 16.45 2.73
N ASN A 183 -2.80 16.87 3.88
CA ASN A 183 -2.17 16.67 5.19
C ASN A 183 -2.05 15.19 5.60
N MET A 184 -2.75 14.26 4.94
CA MET A 184 -2.58 12.82 5.11
C MET A 184 -1.37 12.28 4.33
N TYR A 185 -0.78 13.08 3.42
CA TYR A 185 0.32 12.69 2.54
C TYR A 185 1.59 13.55 2.73
N TRP A 186 1.53 14.68 3.44
CA TRP A 186 2.68 15.56 3.70
C TRP A 186 3.54 15.12 4.91
N PHE A 187 4.70 14.53 4.64
CA PHE A 187 5.58 13.94 5.65
C PHE A 187 6.75 14.87 6.01
N SER A 188 6.99 15.07 7.32
CA SER A 188 8.02 15.99 7.85
C SER A 188 9.18 15.32 8.63
N GLY A 189 9.15 13.99 8.80
CA GLY A 189 10.15 13.22 9.57
C GLY A 189 10.12 13.41 11.10
N ASP A 190 9.86 14.63 11.56
CA ASP A 190 9.82 14.97 12.98
C ASP A 190 8.49 15.65 13.35
N ALA A 191 8.00 15.37 14.55
CA ALA A 191 6.73 15.91 15.08
C ALA A 191 6.96 17.08 16.06
N MET A 192 8.22 17.36 16.41
CA MET A 192 8.61 18.26 17.51
C MET A 192 9.47 19.46 17.08
N SER A 193 9.64 19.70 15.77
CA SER A 193 10.38 20.86 15.26
C SER A 193 9.45 21.83 14.51
N ASP A 194 9.66 23.15 14.70
CA ASP A 194 8.91 24.21 14.01
C ASP A 194 9.28 24.35 12.50
N GLN A 195 10.03 23.40 11.93
CA GLN A 195 10.45 23.45 10.52
C GLN A 195 9.46 22.72 9.62
N LYS A 196 8.89 23.46 8.67
CA LYS A 196 7.82 23.00 7.76
C LYS A 196 8.31 22.04 6.66
N SER A 197 9.62 21.84 6.57
CA SER A 197 10.29 21.06 5.52
C SER A 197 9.78 19.63 5.49
N GLY A 198 9.32 19.19 4.33
CA GLY A 198 8.79 17.85 4.14
C GLY A 198 8.69 17.46 2.67
N PHE A 199 7.87 16.46 2.39
CA PHE A 199 7.50 16.06 1.04
C PHE A 199 6.11 15.40 1.00
N ASP A 200 5.44 15.47 -0.15
CA ASP A 200 4.27 14.63 -0.40
C ASP A 200 4.70 13.20 -0.77
N ILE A 201 4.24 12.21 -0.02
CA ILE A 201 4.67 10.81 -0.20
C ILE A 201 4.26 10.21 -1.56
N ARG A 202 3.21 10.73 -2.22
CA ARG A 202 2.78 10.28 -3.55
C ARG A 202 3.76 10.79 -4.61
N TRP A 203 4.06 12.09 -4.55
CA TRP A 203 5.02 12.74 -5.44
C TRP A 203 6.43 12.16 -5.29
N ALA A 204 6.89 12.03 -4.05
CA ALA A 204 8.21 11.50 -3.77
C ALA A 204 8.34 10.04 -4.26
N ARG A 205 7.35 9.17 -4.04
CA ARG A 205 7.38 7.80 -4.61
C ARG A 205 7.36 7.77 -6.14
N ILE A 206 6.67 8.69 -6.82
CA ILE A 206 6.71 8.80 -8.30
C ILE A 206 8.12 9.23 -8.77
N ILE A 207 8.73 10.22 -8.11
CA ILE A 207 10.04 10.78 -8.46
C ILE A 207 11.18 9.80 -8.16
N MET A 208 11.12 9.05 -7.06
CA MET A 208 12.10 7.97 -6.76
C MET A 208 12.04 6.82 -7.76
N LEU A 209 10.93 6.63 -8.48
CA LEU A 209 10.80 5.65 -9.57
C LEU A 209 11.21 6.22 -10.95
N GLY A 210 11.77 7.44 -10.96
CA GLY A 210 12.32 8.10 -12.15
C GLY A 210 11.27 8.75 -13.05
N PHE A 211 10.11 9.13 -12.50
CA PHE A 211 9.06 9.86 -13.21
C PHE A 211 8.87 11.27 -12.66
N ASP A 212 8.67 12.22 -13.56
CA ASP A 212 8.36 13.61 -13.25
C ASP A 212 6.85 13.88 -13.37
N ILE A 213 6.35 14.89 -12.66
CA ILE A 213 4.94 15.29 -12.70
C ILE A 213 4.80 16.67 -13.35
N TYR A 214 3.96 16.74 -14.38
CA TYR A 214 3.58 17.98 -15.05
C TYR A 214 2.11 18.30 -14.82
N SER A 215 1.81 19.52 -14.35
CA SER A 215 0.46 20.09 -14.35
C SER A 215 0.43 21.37 -15.19
N SER A 216 -0.58 21.46 -16.07
CA SER A 216 -0.81 22.61 -16.94
C SER A 216 -1.55 23.77 -16.25
N GLN A 217 -1.87 23.67 -14.95
CA GLN A 217 -2.47 24.78 -14.21
C GLN A 217 -1.43 25.82 -13.82
N GLU A 218 -1.70 27.10 -14.09
CA GLU A 218 -0.81 28.22 -13.75
C GLU A 218 -0.97 28.75 -12.31
N LYS A 219 -2.13 28.55 -11.67
CA LYS A 219 -2.60 29.41 -10.56
C LYS A 219 -3.19 28.67 -9.37
N SER A 220 -2.33 28.30 -8.44
CA SER A 220 -2.66 28.29 -7.00
C SER A 220 -1.39 28.37 -6.16
N SER A 221 -1.47 29.03 -5.01
CA SER A 221 -0.43 29.00 -3.95
C SER A 221 -0.56 27.77 -3.04
N SER A 222 -1.49 26.88 -3.37
CA SER A 222 -1.77 25.59 -2.76
C SER A 222 -2.06 24.64 -3.92
N LEU A 223 -1.10 23.79 -4.29
CA LEU A 223 -1.29 22.83 -5.37
C LEU A 223 -2.43 21.89 -4.99
N ASP A 224 -3.53 21.93 -5.74
CA ASP A 224 -4.65 21.02 -5.54
C ASP A 224 -4.27 19.67 -6.17
N LEU A 225 -3.86 18.71 -5.34
CA LEU A 225 -3.33 17.42 -5.80
C LEU A 225 -4.43 16.44 -6.26
N MET A 226 -5.67 16.92 -6.30
CA MET A 226 -6.85 16.28 -6.87
C MET A 226 -7.03 16.58 -8.38
N GLU A 227 -6.26 17.53 -8.93
CA GLU A 227 -6.39 17.97 -10.33
C GLU A 227 -5.67 17.04 -11.34
N PRO A 228 -6.16 16.95 -12.61
CA PRO A 228 -5.55 16.10 -13.62
C PRO A 228 -4.14 16.52 -14.02
N LEU A 229 -3.24 15.55 -14.06
CA LEU A 229 -1.80 15.74 -14.30
C LEU A 229 -1.26 14.74 -15.33
N GLN A 230 -0.05 14.99 -15.82
CA GLN A 230 0.65 14.13 -16.77
C GLN A 230 1.98 13.67 -16.16
N LEU A 231 2.42 12.49 -16.57
CA LEU A 231 3.76 11.99 -16.24
C LEU A 231 4.76 12.37 -17.33
N ALA A 232 5.95 12.72 -16.90
CA ALA A 232 7.11 13.01 -17.71
C ALA A 232 8.28 12.09 -17.30
N ARG A 233 9.31 12.00 -18.15
CA ARG A 233 10.58 11.33 -17.86
C ARG A 233 11.66 11.93 -18.75
N GLU A 234 12.82 12.25 -18.17
CA GLU A 234 13.97 12.85 -18.85
C GLU A 234 13.62 14.15 -19.62
N SER A 235 13.36 14.08 -20.93
CA SER A 235 12.97 15.22 -21.78
C SER A 235 11.64 14.99 -22.52
N GLU A 236 10.83 14.07 -22.00
CA GLU A 236 9.63 13.54 -22.63
C GLU A 236 8.41 13.63 -21.71
N LEU A 237 7.24 13.89 -22.31
CA LEU A 237 5.95 14.03 -21.66
C LEU A 237 4.95 13.07 -22.27
N TYR A 238 4.27 12.29 -21.44
CA TYR A 238 3.23 11.37 -21.87
C TYR A 238 1.90 12.11 -22.10
N GLU A 239 1.22 11.88 -23.23
CA GLU A 239 -0.01 12.62 -23.60
C GLU A 239 -1.18 12.32 -22.65
N LEU A 240 -1.23 11.13 -22.05
CA LEU A 240 -2.33 10.73 -21.18
C LEU A 240 -2.37 11.56 -19.89
N LYS A 241 -3.54 12.13 -19.60
CA LYS A 241 -3.83 12.77 -18.31
C LYS A 241 -4.35 11.75 -17.31
N PHE A 242 -3.66 11.62 -16.19
CA PHE A 242 -4.12 10.90 -15.00
C PHE A 242 -5.11 11.78 -14.25
N VAL A 243 -6.11 11.17 -13.61
CA VAL A 243 -7.18 11.91 -12.91
C VAL A 243 -6.64 12.80 -11.80
N ASN A 244 -5.61 12.32 -11.08
CA ASN A 244 -4.92 13.00 -9.99
C ASN A 244 -3.61 12.26 -9.63
N SER A 245 -2.93 12.76 -8.60
CA SER A 245 -1.71 12.18 -8.00
C SER A 245 -1.83 10.71 -7.59
N LEU A 246 -2.94 10.30 -6.97
CA LEU A 246 -3.17 8.92 -6.52
C LEU A 246 -3.30 7.95 -7.70
N HIS A 247 -4.10 8.31 -8.72
CA HIS A 247 -4.26 7.50 -9.93
C HIS A 247 -2.95 7.35 -10.72
N ALA A 248 -2.10 8.39 -10.75
CA ALA A 248 -0.77 8.31 -11.35
C ALA A 248 0.17 7.39 -10.55
N LEU A 249 0.18 7.50 -9.22
CA LEU A 249 1.00 6.66 -8.34
C LEU A 249 0.61 5.17 -8.46
N GLN A 250 -0.68 4.85 -8.48
CA GLN A 250 -1.17 3.47 -8.65
C GLN A 250 -0.68 2.85 -9.97
N VAL A 251 -0.77 3.57 -11.10
CA VAL A 251 -0.24 3.10 -12.38
C VAL A 251 1.28 2.91 -12.34
N VAL A 252 2.03 3.85 -11.78
CA VAL A 252 3.50 3.78 -11.72
C VAL A 252 3.97 2.61 -10.83
N GLN A 253 3.33 2.39 -9.68
CA GLN A 253 3.63 1.25 -8.81
C GLN A 253 3.24 -0.09 -9.46
N PHE A 254 2.11 -0.15 -10.19
CA PHE A 254 1.72 -1.35 -10.93
C PHE A 254 2.70 -1.66 -12.06
N TYR A 255 3.16 -0.65 -12.80
CA TYR A 255 4.25 -0.80 -13.78
C TYR A 255 5.50 -1.37 -13.13
N CYS A 256 5.94 -0.83 -11.98
CA CYS A 256 7.13 -1.34 -11.29
C CYS A 256 6.98 -2.78 -10.74
N TRP A 257 5.77 -3.18 -10.33
CA TRP A 257 5.47 -4.59 -9.97
C TRP A 257 5.53 -5.51 -11.21
N LYS A 258 4.95 -5.09 -12.33
CA LYS A 258 4.73 -5.94 -13.52
C LYS A 258 5.73 -5.75 -14.67
N ALA A 259 6.70 -4.85 -14.56
CA ALA A 259 7.68 -4.56 -15.61
C ALA A 259 8.39 -5.82 -16.15
N SER A 260 8.83 -6.73 -15.27
CA SER A 260 9.52 -7.97 -15.67
C SER A 260 8.63 -8.96 -16.42
N GLU A 261 7.32 -8.93 -16.21
CA GLU A 261 6.35 -9.73 -16.95
C GLU A 261 6.04 -9.08 -18.31
N LEU A 262 5.82 -7.76 -18.31
CA LEU A 262 5.46 -6.99 -19.50
C LEU A 262 6.59 -6.90 -20.53
N LEU A 263 7.86 -6.72 -20.11
CA LEU A 263 9.02 -6.67 -21.02
C LEU A 263 9.25 -7.96 -21.82
N ASN A 264 8.71 -9.09 -21.36
CA ASN A 264 8.75 -10.36 -22.09
C ASN A 264 7.54 -10.55 -23.03
N SER A 265 6.53 -9.68 -22.98
CA SER A 265 5.28 -9.81 -23.73
C SER A 265 5.32 -9.01 -25.04
N LYS A 266 5.27 -9.73 -26.17
CA LYS A 266 5.21 -9.11 -27.51
C LYS A 266 3.77 -8.77 -27.88
N TYR A 267 3.26 -7.65 -27.34
CA TYR A 267 2.01 -7.06 -27.81
C TYR A 267 2.27 -6.13 -29.00
N ASP A 268 1.41 -6.18 -30.02
CA ASP A 268 1.28 -5.11 -31.00
C ASP A 268 0.47 -3.98 -30.35
N VAL A 269 1.14 -2.87 -30.01
CA VAL A 269 0.57 -1.76 -29.23
C VAL A 269 0.56 -0.49 -30.08
N GLU A 270 -0.46 0.35 -29.91
CA GLU A 270 -0.49 1.68 -30.52
C GLU A 270 0.75 2.50 -30.12
N THR A 271 1.27 3.30 -31.04
CA THR A 271 2.45 4.15 -30.79
C THR A 271 2.23 5.02 -29.57
N SER A 272 3.05 4.82 -28.52
CA SER A 272 2.97 5.59 -27.28
C SER A 272 3.05 7.08 -27.57
N LYS A 273 1.98 7.82 -27.25
CA LYS A 273 1.91 9.25 -27.53
C LYS A 273 2.77 10.03 -26.54
N VAL A 274 3.97 10.34 -27.00
CA VAL A 274 5.01 11.04 -26.25
C VAL A 274 5.37 12.31 -27.01
N VAL A 275 5.55 13.42 -26.30
CA VAL A 275 6.00 14.69 -26.86
C VAL A 275 7.21 15.21 -26.09
N HIS A 276 8.16 15.83 -26.79
CA HIS A 276 9.29 16.47 -26.10
C HIS A 276 8.83 17.66 -25.26
N LEU A 277 9.40 17.79 -24.06
CA LEU A 277 9.15 18.90 -23.16
C LEU A 277 9.73 20.20 -23.71
N SER A 278 8.92 21.25 -23.72
CA SER A 278 9.42 22.62 -23.95
C SER A 278 10.10 23.19 -22.71
N GLN A 279 10.96 24.20 -22.89
CA GLN A 279 11.72 24.81 -21.79
C GLN A 279 10.84 25.35 -20.65
N SER A 280 9.65 25.86 -20.95
CA SER A 280 8.68 26.32 -19.94
C SER A 280 8.05 25.16 -19.17
N GLN A 281 7.89 23.98 -19.78
CA GLN A 281 7.39 22.79 -19.09
C GLN A 281 8.46 22.17 -18.19
N LEU A 282 9.73 22.16 -18.61
CA LEU A 282 10.86 21.76 -17.75
C LEU A 282 10.94 22.66 -16.51
N LEU A 283 10.96 23.98 -16.69
CA LEU A 283 10.95 24.94 -15.58
C LEU A 283 9.71 24.80 -14.68
N ARG A 284 8.57 24.38 -15.22
CA ARG A 284 7.36 24.08 -14.43
C ARG A 284 7.53 22.81 -13.62
N ILE A 285 8.06 21.73 -14.20
CA ILE A 285 8.36 20.47 -13.51
C ILE A 285 9.34 20.73 -12.34
N ASP A 286 10.43 21.45 -12.57
CA ASP A 286 11.42 21.74 -11.53
C ASP A 286 10.83 22.61 -10.41
N SER A 287 10.00 23.61 -10.75
CA SER A 287 9.25 24.40 -9.77
C SER A 287 8.25 23.57 -8.96
N LEU A 288 7.68 22.50 -9.51
CA LEU A 288 6.76 21.61 -8.80
C LEU A 288 7.53 20.63 -7.88
N LYS A 289 8.64 20.05 -8.38
CA LYS A 289 9.57 19.23 -7.58
C LYS A 289 10.04 19.96 -6.32
N SER A 290 10.52 21.20 -6.47
CA SER A 290 11.03 22.01 -5.35
C SER A 290 9.98 22.34 -4.27
N LEU A 291 8.69 22.27 -4.61
CA LEU A 291 7.58 22.53 -3.68
C LEU A 291 7.01 21.26 -3.05
N MET A 292 7.09 20.12 -3.76
CA MET A 292 6.57 18.82 -3.28
C MET A 292 7.63 17.91 -2.67
N MET A 293 8.91 18.28 -2.78
CA MET A 293 10.05 17.66 -2.10
C MET A 293 10.99 18.74 -1.56
N GLU A 294 10.53 19.54 -0.59
CA GLU A 294 11.37 20.55 0.07
C GLU A 294 12.59 19.92 0.75
N ASN A 295 12.43 18.71 1.31
CA ASN A 295 13.52 17.90 1.84
C ASN A 295 13.74 16.62 1.02
N LYS A 296 14.52 16.75 -0.07
CA LYS A 296 14.91 15.61 -0.93
C LYS A 296 15.73 14.56 -0.19
N GLU A 297 16.65 14.95 0.70
CA GLU A 297 17.53 14.02 1.40
C GLU A 297 16.75 13.11 2.35
N LEU A 298 15.73 13.64 3.04
CA LEU A 298 14.79 12.85 3.82
C LEU A 298 13.92 11.93 2.95
N ALA A 299 13.47 12.40 1.78
CA ALA A 299 12.73 11.57 0.83
C ALA A 299 13.56 10.40 0.31
N GLU A 300 14.84 10.63 -0.02
CA GLU A 300 15.76 9.57 -0.42
C GLU A 300 16.04 8.60 0.72
N MET A 301 16.33 9.08 1.94
CA MET A 301 16.59 8.25 3.12
C MET A 301 15.40 7.35 3.50
N VAL A 302 14.17 7.86 3.39
CA VAL A 302 12.94 7.16 3.82
C VAL A 302 12.34 6.29 2.72
N LEU A 303 12.44 6.67 1.44
CA LEU A 303 11.75 5.96 0.35
C LEU A 303 12.68 5.18 -0.60
N SER A 304 13.99 5.43 -0.58
CA SER A 304 14.94 4.66 -1.38
C SER A 304 15.53 3.51 -0.57
N CYS A 305 15.80 2.39 -1.24
CA CYS A 305 16.75 1.41 -0.74
C CYS A 305 17.85 1.17 -1.78
N SER A 306 19.08 1.04 -1.29
CA SER A 306 20.26 0.69 -2.08
C SER A 306 20.10 -0.59 -2.92
N SER A 307 19.26 -1.56 -2.50
CA SER A 307 19.00 -2.81 -3.23
C SER A 307 18.18 -2.63 -4.51
N CYS A 308 17.38 -1.56 -4.61
CA CYS A 308 16.52 -1.30 -5.77
C CYS A 308 17.31 -1.08 -7.07
N ALA A 309 18.59 -0.69 -6.96
CA ALA A 309 19.50 -0.53 -8.10
C ALA A 309 20.04 -1.85 -8.66
N GLU A 310 20.00 -2.95 -7.90
CA GLU A 310 20.61 -4.23 -8.30
C GLU A 310 19.65 -5.13 -9.11
N ASN A 311 18.35 -5.09 -8.82
CA ASN A 311 17.33 -5.89 -9.51
C ASN A 311 16.85 -5.26 -10.84
N GLY A 312 17.81 -4.96 -11.70
CA GLY A 312 17.59 -4.74 -13.13
C GLY A 312 17.69 -3.28 -13.57
N GLN A 313 18.73 -3.00 -14.37
CA GLN A 313 18.73 -1.90 -15.34
C GLN A 313 17.75 -2.21 -16.50
N ASN A 314 16.48 -2.42 -16.16
CA ASN A 314 15.40 -2.57 -17.13
C ASN A 314 15.27 -1.24 -17.86
N ILE A 315 15.61 -1.23 -19.16
CA ILE A 315 15.50 -0.04 -20.00
C ILE A 315 14.04 0.39 -20.00
N PHE A 316 13.78 1.60 -19.50
CA PHE A 316 12.44 2.16 -19.52
C PHE A 316 12.01 2.44 -20.95
N ASP A 317 10.73 2.20 -21.24
CA ASP A 317 10.12 2.38 -22.55
C ASP A 317 8.65 2.79 -22.36
N TRP A 318 8.22 3.84 -23.08
CA TRP A 318 6.86 4.36 -23.03
C TRP A 318 5.82 3.41 -23.66
N ILE A 319 6.21 2.50 -24.57
CA ILE A 319 5.30 1.50 -25.13
C ILE A 319 4.99 0.45 -24.05
N SER A 320 6.00 -0.07 -23.38
CA SER A 320 5.90 -0.95 -22.21
C SER A 320 5.10 -0.31 -21.06
N PHE A 321 5.33 0.98 -20.79
CA PHE A 321 4.52 1.75 -19.84
C PHE A 321 3.06 1.87 -20.30
N SER A 322 2.79 2.18 -21.57
CA SER A 322 1.44 2.23 -22.15
C SER A 322 0.70 0.89 -22.01
N THR A 323 1.39 -0.23 -22.24
CA THR A 323 0.83 -1.59 -22.03
C THR A 323 0.45 -1.82 -20.56
N SER A 324 1.26 -1.32 -19.63
CA SER A 324 0.99 -1.47 -18.20
C SER A 324 -0.26 -0.73 -17.73
N ILE A 325 -0.65 0.36 -18.41
CA ILE A 325 -1.90 1.08 -18.13
C ILE A 325 -3.11 0.21 -18.49
N ALA A 326 -3.12 -0.40 -19.67
CA ALA A 326 -4.19 -1.31 -20.07
C ALA A 326 -4.26 -2.57 -19.17
N ALA A 327 -3.10 -3.10 -18.75
CA ALA A 327 -3.02 -4.20 -17.80
C ALA A 327 -3.51 -3.81 -16.39
N PHE A 328 -3.21 -2.59 -15.93
CA PHE A 328 -3.71 -2.03 -14.68
C PHE A 328 -5.23 -1.85 -14.72
N GLU A 329 -5.78 -1.24 -15.78
CA GLU A 329 -7.23 -1.06 -15.92
C GLU A 329 -7.98 -2.40 -16.01
N ALA A 330 -7.39 -3.42 -16.64
CA ALA A 330 -7.95 -4.78 -16.64
C ALA A 330 -7.89 -5.43 -15.24
N TYR A 331 -6.79 -5.27 -14.50
CA TYR A 331 -6.61 -5.80 -13.16
C TYR A 331 -7.60 -5.19 -12.15
N ILE A 332 -7.69 -3.85 -12.07
CA ILE A 332 -8.67 -3.18 -11.20
C ILE A 332 -10.12 -3.44 -11.66
N GLY A 333 -10.35 -3.64 -12.97
CA GLY A 333 -11.65 -4.04 -13.53
C GLY A 333 -12.10 -5.42 -13.04
N ASN A 334 -11.19 -6.39 -13.02
CA ASN A 334 -11.46 -7.73 -12.50
C ASN A 334 -11.75 -7.69 -10.99
N LEU A 335 -10.91 -7.02 -10.19
CA LEU A 335 -11.13 -6.87 -8.75
C LEU A 335 -12.44 -6.11 -8.45
N TYR A 336 -12.76 -5.05 -9.18
CA TYR A 336 -14.01 -4.32 -8.97
C TYR A 336 -15.25 -5.17 -9.31
N LYS A 337 -15.19 -5.95 -10.39
CA LYS A 337 -16.25 -6.91 -10.75
C LYS A 337 -16.42 -7.97 -9.65
N GLU A 338 -15.34 -8.57 -9.18
CA GLU A 338 -15.37 -9.56 -8.09
C GLU A 338 -15.98 -8.96 -6.82
N LEU A 339 -15.59 -7.75 -6.43
CA LEU A 339 -16.15 -7.03 -5.28
C LEU A 339 -17.66 -6.77 -5.44
N GLN A 340 -18.11 -6.39 -6.64
CA GLN A 340 -19.54 -6.23 -6.94
C GLN A 340 -20.33 -7.54 -6.83
N MET A 341 -19.72 -8.69 -7.16
CA MET A 341 -20.35 -10.01 -7.04
C MET A 341 -20.32 -10.56 -5.60
N SER A 342 -19.28 -10.25 -4.81
CA SER A 342 -19.14 -10.68 -3.41
C SER A 342 -19.99 -9.86 -2.43
N LEU A 343 -20.10 -8.54 -2.62
CA LEU A 343 -20.77 -7.62 -1.69
C LEU A 343 -22.23 -8.00 -1.33
N PRO A 344 -23.09 -8.51 -2.25
CA PRO A 344 -24.43 -8.98 -1.89
C PRO A 344 -24.45 -10.13 -0.88
N ASP A 345 -23.48 -11.05 -0.96
CA ASP A 345 -23.42 -12.19 -0.04
C ASP A 345 -22.71 -11.83 1.28
N TRP A 346 -21.67 -10.99 1.23
CA TRP A 346 -21.10 -10.36 2.44
C TRP A 346 -22.17 -9.61 3.25
N ARG A 347 -23.03 -8.82 2.58
CA ARG A 347 -24.18 -8.14 3.21
C ARG A 347 -25.20 -9.12 3.83
N LYS A 348 -25.36 -10.31 3.25
CA LYS A 348 -26.32 -11.34 3.70
C LYS A 348 -25.81 -12.14 4.90
N HIS A 349 -24.51 -12.39 4.98
CA HIS A 349 -23.91 -13.16 6.08
C HIS A 349 -23.23 -12.30 7.16
N GLY A 350 -22.96 -11.03 6.88
CA GLY A 350 -22.28 -10.10 7.80
C GLY A 350 -20.76 -10.26 7.88
N ILE A 351 -20.16 -11.07 7.00
CA ILE A 351 -18.74 -11.49 7.06
C ILE A 351 -18.09 -11.31 5.67
N VAL A 352 -16.87 -10.79 5.63
CA VAL A 352 -16.06 -10.57 4.42
C VAL A 352 -15.18 -11.81 4.19
N HIS A 353 -15.52 -12.59 3.18
CA HIS A 353 -14.98 -13.93 2.93
C HIS A 353 -14.82 -14.20 1.43
N SER A 354 -14.01 -15.19 1.04
CA SER A 354 -13.80 -15.54 -0.37
C SER A 354 -15.06 -16.19 -0.96
N VAL A 355 -15.70 -15.51 -1.90
CA VAL A 355 -16.93 -16.00 -2.56
C VAL A 355 -16.54 -16.75 -3.84
N SER A 356 -16.94 -18.01 -3.94
CA SER A 356 -16.79 -18.80 -5.17
C SER A 356 -17.90 -18.50 -6.16
N PHE A 357 -17.55 -18.24 -7.41
CA PHE A 357 -18.48 -18.03 -8.52
C PHE A 357 -18.38 -19.20 -9.52
N GLU A 358 -19.54 -19.80 -9.86
CA GLU A 358 -19.68 -20.87 -10.86
C GLU A 358 -19.79 -20.34 -12.29
#